data_AF-A0A1G0NXE3-F1
#
_entry.id   AF-A0A1G0NXE3-F1
#
_cell.length_a   1.000
_cell.length_b   1.000
_cell.length_c   1.000
_cell.angle_alpha   90.00
_cell.angle_beta   90.00
_cell.angle_gamma   90.00
#
_symmetry.space_group_name_H-M   'P 1'
#
loop_
_entity.id
_entity.type
_entity.pdbx_description
1 polymer ?
#
loop_
_entity_poly.entity_id
_entity_poly.type
_entity_poly.pdbx_seq_one_letter_code
_entity_poly.pdbx_strand_id
1 'polypeptide(L)'
;MDTKIILPIITTLIGIILGFILNELSYIYRIHREDKRKLKKVLFNLLDFYYLLNHLNVDDYIEILLKKIKEKFLKYNPEQNLEDAKPIFKSFLLDSIKSVDLPKFKELQVSYVESINEIAQVDPVLAYSLSGRTDLYNFISIHIDEYFNNAEIFINSKDSNYDRLVTYFKPKQKKDLFKDAIKTVSNDINNVSKKIGLSIKKDSQRILKKLDKKISDEILKKIDDYLDEFEKQFLK
;
A
#
# COMPACT_ATOMS: atom_id res chain seq x y z
N MET A 1 68.56 -26.03 9.57
CA MET A 1 68.01 -24.67 9.39
C MET A 1 67.62 -24.16 10.76
N ASP A 2 68.11 -22.98 11.17
CA ASP A 2 67.82 -22.43 12.50
C ASP A 2 66.32 -22.19 12.68
N THR A 3 65.74 -22.79 13.71
CA THR A 3 64.33 -22.59 14.11
C THR A 3 64.02 -21.11 14.38
N LYS A 4 65.03 -20.31 14.73
CA LYS A 4 64.96 -18.85 14.89
C LYS A 4 64.65 -18.09 13.58
N ILE A 5 64.94 -18.69 12.41
CA ILE A 5 64.68 -18.08 11.09
C ILE A 5 63.36 -18.59 10.50
N ILE A 6 63.01 -19.85 10.73
CA ILE A 6 61.76 -20.45 10.21
C ILE A 6 60.53 -19.85 10.89
N LEU A 7 60.58 -19.61 12.22
CA LEU A 7 59.43 -19.13 12.99
C LEU A 7 58.92 -17.75 12.51
N PRO A 8 59.77 -16.72 12.32
CA PRO A 8 59.36 -15.43 11.75
C PRO A 8 58.74 -15.53 10.35
N ILE A 9 59.24 -16.43 9.51
CA ILE A 9 58.73 -16.66 8.15
C ILE A 9 57.31 -17.24 8.24
N ILE A 10 57.11 -18.25 9.08
CA ILE A 10 55.79 -18.86 9.29
C ILE A 10 54.80 -17.83 9.86
N THR A 11 55.18 -17.04 10.87
CA THR A 11 54.29 -16.01 11.45
C THR A 11 53.94 -14.92 10.44
N THR A 12 54.88 -14.52 9.60
CA THR A 12 54.64 -13.53 8.52
C THR A 12 53.67 -14.10 7.48
N LEU A 13 53.86 -15.34 7.05
CA LEU A 13 52.96 -16.02 6.11
C LEU A 13 51.55 -16.15 6.69
N ILE A 14 51.42 -16.53 7.97
CA ILE A 14 50.12 -16.59 8.66
C ILE A 14 49.48 -15.20 8.71
N GLY A 15 50.24 -14.15 9.00
CA GLY A 15 49.74 -12.77 9.01
C GLY A 15 49.19 -12.33 7.65
N ILE A 16 49.90 -12.66 6.56
CA ILE A 16 49.46 -12.37 5.19
C ILE A 16 48.15 -13.12 4.87
N ILE A 17 48.10 -14.42 5.19
CA ILE A 17 46.91 -15.25 4.95
C ILE A 17 45.70 -14.73 5.75
N LEU A 18 45.87 -14.39 7.03
CA LEU A 18 44.82 -13.82 7.86
C LEU A 18 44.36 -12.46 7.34
N GLY A 19 45.29 -11.60 6.92
CA GLY A 19 44.96 -10.31 6.31
C GLY A 19 44.11 -10.47 5.05
N PHE A 20 44.47 -11.41 4.19
CA PHE A 20 43.70 -11.73 2.98
C PHE A 20 42.30 -12.25 3.31
N ILE A 21 42.18 -13.21 4.22
CA ILE A 21 40.88 -13.77 4.64
C ILE A 21 39.98 -12.68 5.22
N LEU A 22 40.50 -11.82 6.10
CA LEU A 22 39.72 -10.74 6.71
C LEU A 22 39.28 -9.70 5.68
N ASN A 23 40.14 -9.39 4.70
CA ASN A 23 39.80 -8.49 3.61
C ASN A 23 38.67 -9.07 2.74
N GLU A 24 38.77 -10.35 2.37
CA GLU A 24 37.76 -11.03 1.58
C GLU A 24 36.41 -11.14 2.32
N LEU A 25 36.44 -11.48 3.61
CA LEU A 25 35.23 -11.49 4.45
C LEU A 25 34.59 -10.10 4.53
N SER A 26 35.39 -9.04 4.63
CA SER A 26 34.90 -7.65 4.65
C SER A 26 34.25 -7.27 3.31
N TYR A 27 34.85 -7.68 2.20
CA TYR A 27 34.32 -7.46 0.86
C TYR A 27 32.99 -8.19 0.66
N ILE A 28 32.93 -9.48 1.01
CA ILE A 28 31.71 -10.30 0.95
C ILE A 28 30.62 -9.69 1.82
N TYR A 29 30.94 -9.28 3.05
CA TYR A 29 29.98 -8.63 3.95
C TYR A 29 29.41 -7.33 3.36
N ARG A 30 30.27 -6.53 2.71
CA ARG A 30 29.85 -5.27 2.06
C ARG A 30 28.90 -5.53 0.90
N ILE A 31 29.18 -6.51 0.03
CA ILE A 31 28.28 -6.90 -1.08
C ILE A 31 26.91 -7.29 -0.53
N HIS A 32 26.87 -8.20 0.45
CA HIS A 32 25.61 -8.66 1.04
C HIS A 32 24.80 -7.51 1.69
N ARG A 33 25.50 -6.52 2.26
CA ARG A 33 24.86 -5.33 2.83
C ARG A 33 24.27 -4.43 1.75
N GLU A 34 24.98 -4.24 0.63
CA GLU A 34 24.50 -3.46 -0.51
C GLU A 34 23.29 -4.11 -1.19
N ASP A 35 23.30 -5.44 -1.37
CA ASP A 35 22.16 -6.19 -1.91
C ASP A 35 20.92 -6.07 -1.02
N LYS A 36 21.11 -6.23 0.30
CA LYS A 36 20.05 -6.03 1.29
C LYS A 36 19.52 -4.60 1.29
N ARG A 37 20.37 -3.60 1.00
CA ARG A 37 19.93 -2.19 0.91
C ARG A 37 18.99 -2.01 -0.29
N LYS A 38 19.31 -2.59 -1.45
CA LYS A 38 18.45 -2.55 -2.65
C LYS A 38 17.10 -3.23 -2.38
N LEU A 39 17.11 -4.43 -1.78
CA LEU A 39 15.88 -5.13 -1.38
C LEU A 39 15.02 -4.31 -0.40
N LYS A 40 15.63 -3.62 0.56
CA LYS A 40 14.91 -2.77 1.52
C LYS A 40 14.22 -1.57 0.86
N LYS A 41 14.81 -0.97 -0.19
CA LYS A 41 14.16 0.11 -0.95
C LYS A 41 12.89 -0.40 -1.63
N VAL A 42 12.95 -1.55 -2.30
CA VAL A 42 11.75 -2.16 -2.90
C VAL A 42 10.70 -2.50 -1.85
N LEU A 43 11.11 -3.08 -0.71
CA LEU A 43 10.19 -3.37 0.39
C LEU A 43 9.48 -2.11 0.89
N PHE A 44 10.19 -0.99 1.01
CA PHE A 44 9.61 0.30 1.40
C PHE A 44 8.55 0.76 0.39
N ASN A 45 8.89 0.76 -0.91
CA ASN A 45 7.96 1.15 -1.97
C ASN A 45 6.71 0.25 -2.02
N LEU A 46 6.89 -1.06 -1.81
CA LEU A 46 5.76 -2.00 -1.73
C LEU A 46 4.86 -1.73 -0.52
N LEU A 47 5.42 -1.38 0.64
CA LEU A 47 4.64 -1.05 1.84
C LEU A 47 3.83 0.24 1.66
N ASP A 48 4.43 1.27 1.05
CA ASP A 48 3.73 2.51 0.76
C ASP A 48 2.64 2.29 -0.31
N PHE A 49 2.90 1.44 -1.31
CA PHE A 49 1.87 1.07 -2.27
C PHE A 49 0.71 0.31 -1.61
N TYR A 50 1.03 -0.64 -0.72
CA TYR A 50 0.03 -1.36 0.06
C TYR A 50 -0.86 -0.41 0.87
N TYR A 51 -0.24 0.58 1.52
CA TYR A 51 -0.95 1.61 2.26
C TYR A 51 -1.93 2.40 1.38
N LEU A 52 -1.46 2.83 0.20
CA LEU A 52 -2.27 3.58 -0.76
C LEU A 52 -3.43 2.74 -1.30
N LEU A 53 -3.18 1.50 -1.72
CA LEU A 53 -4.22 0.59 -2.22
C LEU A 53 -5.33 0.35 -1.19
N ASN A 54 -4.97 0.19 0.08
CA ASN A 54 -5.96 0.01 1.14
C ASN A 54 -6.79 1.28 1.40
N HIS A 55 -6.23 2.47 1.20
CA HIS A 55 -6.99 3.73 1.26
C HIS A 55 -7.97 3.87 0.10
N LEU A 56 -7.64 3.29 -1.06
CA LEU A 56 -8.48 3.34 -2.27
C LEU A 56 -9.60 2.30 -2.27
N ASN A 57 -9.45 1.22 -1.50
CA ASN A 57 -10.47 0.19 -1.36
C ASN A 57 -11.64 0.66 -0.47
N VAL A 58 -12.43 1.60 -0.98
CA VAL A 58 -13.59 2.19 -0.29
C VAL A 58 -14.83 1.31 -0.33
N ASP A 59 -14.86 0.26 -1.15
CA ASP A 59 -16.07 -0.54 -1.44
C ASP A 59 -16.69 -1.18 -0.19
N ASP A 60 -15.85 -1.78 0.67
CA ASP A 60 -16.33 -2.42 1.91
C ASP A 60 -16.89 -1.37 2.90
N TYR A 61 -16.44 -0.12 2.80
CA TYR A 61 -16.85 0.98 3.67
C TYR A 61 -18.10 1.69 3.15
N ILE A 62 -18.30 1.74 1.83
CA ILE A 62 -19.54 2.22 1.22
C ILE A 62 -20.71 1.35 1.68
N GLU A 63 -20.56 0.02 1.70
CA GLU A 63 -21.61 -0.88 2.22
C GLU A 63 -21.93 -0.60 3.70
N ILE A 64 -20.92 -0.35 4.53
CA ILE A 64 -21.08 -0.01 5.95
C ILE A 64 -21.77 1.34 6.12
N LEU A 65 -21.35 2.36 5.37
CA LEU A 65 -21.96 3.69 5.38
C LEU A 65 -23.44 3.61 4.98
N LEU A 66 -23.75 2.93 3.88
CA LEU A 66 -25.14 2.76 3.42
C LEU A 66 -25.99 2.01 4.46
N LYS A 67 -25.43 1.00 5.13
CA LYS A 67 -26.10 0.28 6.20
C LYS A 67 -26.37 1.20 7.40
N LYS A 68 -25.36 1.94 7.87
CA LYS A 68 -25.50 2.87 9.00
C LYS A 68 -26.47 4.02 8.70
N ILE A 69 -26.45 4.56 7.47
CA ILE A 69 -27.43 5.55 7.01
C ILE A 69 -28.83 4.95 7.13
N LYS A 70 -29.09 3.76 6.56
CA LYS A 70 -30.40 3.09 6.65
C LYS A 70 -30.83 2.85 8.09
N GLU A 71 -29.93 2.34 8.94
CA GLU A 71 -30.23 2.03 10.35
C GLU A 71 -30.53 3.28 11.18
N LYS A 72 -29.79 4.37 10.99
CA LYS A 72 -30.06 5.64 11.68
C LYS A 72 -31.30 6.32 11.10
N PHE A 73 -31.41 6.52 9.77
CA PHE A 73 -32.49 7.31 9.17
C PHE A 73 -33.86 6.65 9.21
N LEU A 74 -33.98 5.38 8.78
CA LEU A 74 -35.29 4.71 8.72
C LEU A 74 -35.91 4.54 10.11
N LYS A 75 -35.10 4.65 11.16
CA LYS A 75 -35.54 4.59 12.55
C LYS A 75 -36.20 5.90 13.03
N TYR A 76 -35.80 7.06 12.49
CA TYR A 76 -36.31 8.37 12.95
C TYR A 76 -37.41 8.95 12.05
N ASN A 77 -37.45 8.62 10.75
CA ASN A 77 -38.55 9.01 9.86
C ASN A 77 -38.76 7.96 8.76
N PRO A 78 -39.76 7.06 8.88
CA PRO A 78 -40.07 6.07 7.85
C PRO A 78 -40.52 6.69 6.51
N GLU A 79 -40.95 7.96 6.53
CA GLU A 79 -41.40 8.71 5.35
C GLU A 79 -40.30 9.57 4.70
N GLN A 80 -39.12 9.71 5.33
CA GLN A 80 -38.01 10.44 4.72
C GLN A 80 -37.37 9.62 3.59
N ASN A 81 -37.21 10.28 2.44
CA ASN A 81 -36.67 9.66 1.26
C ASN A 81 -35.15 9.52 1.41
N LEU A 82 -34.56 8.42 0.93
CA LEU A 82 -33.10 8.22 0.86
C LEU A 82 -32.37 9.37 0.13
N GLU A 83 -33.11 10.19 -0.61
CA GLU A 83 -32.63 11.42 -1.20
C GLU A 83 -32.07 12.44 -0.20
N ASP A 84 -32.58 12.48 1.02
CA ASP A 84 -32.12 13.42 2.07
C ASP A 84 -30.72 13.03 2.60
N ALA A 85 -30.31 11.77 2.41
CA ALA A 85 -28.98 11.29 2.77
C ALA A 85 -27.92 11.49 1.65
N LYS A 86 -28.33 11.97 0.46
CA LYS A 86 -27.41 12.23 -0.68
C LYS A 86 -26.28 13.20 -0.33
N PRO A 87 -26.50 14.33 0.39
CA PRO A 87 -25.42 15.25 0.72
C PRO A 87 -24.33 14.61 1.59
N ILE A 88 -24.70 13.72 2.52
CA ILE A 88 -23.77 12.98 3.40
C ILE A 88 -22.89 12.07 2.55
N PHE A 89 -23.53 11.26 1.71
CA PHE A 89 -22.86 10.30 0.85
C PHE A 89 -21.89 11.02 -0.09
N LYS A 90 -22.34 12.14 -0.66
CA LYS A 90 -21.55 13.05 -1.49
C LYS A 90 -20.34 13.62 -0.74
N SER A 91 -20.52 14.15 0.45
CA SER A 91 -19.41 14.74 1.23
C SER A 91 -18.38 13.68 1.62
N PHE A 92 -18.84 12.54 2.15
CA PHE A 92 -17.96 11.42 2.51
C PHE A 92 -17.13 10.94 1.32
N LEU A 93 -17.76 10.77 0.15
CA LEU A 93 -17.05 10.36 -1.05
C LEU A 93 -16.06 11.43 -1.50
N LEU A 94 -16.46 12.70 -1.61
CA LEU A 94 -15.56 13.78 -2.03
C LEU A 94 -14.35 13.92 -1.10
N ASP A 95 -14.54 13.79 0.20
CA ASP A 95 -13.44 13.89 1.16
C ASP A 95 -12.57 12.64 1.17
N SER A 96 -13.14 11.45 0.88
CA SER A 96 -12.37 10.23 0.65
C SER A 96 -11.49 10.36 -0.60
N ILE A 97 -12.04 10.91 -1.69
CA ILE A 97 -11.33 11.20 -2.94
C ILE A 97 -10.19 12.20 -2.70
N LYS A 98 -10.48 13.33 -2.05
CA LYS A 98 -9.49 14.39 -1.76
C LYS A 98 -8.39 13.94 -0.79
N SER A 99 -8.67 12.95 0.06
CA SER A 99 -7.67 12.40 0.97
C SER A 99 -6.61 11.55 0.29
N VAL A 100 -6.80 11.22 -1.00
CA VAL A 100 -5.81 10.51 -1.81
C VAL A 100 -4.81 11.50 -2.39
N ASP A 101 -3.57 11.37 -1.95
CA ASP A 101 -2.44 12.13 -2.51
C ASP A 101 -2.00 11.52 -3.85
N LEU A 102 -2.70 11.93 -4.93
CA LEU A 102 -2.45 11.50 -6.31
C LEU A 102 -1.02 11.81 -6.79
N PRO A 103 -0.43 12.99 -6.51
CA PRO A 103 0.99 13.25 -6.79
C PRO A 103 1.92 12.21 -6.16
N LYS A 104 1.71 11.87 -4.88
CA LYS A 104 2.50 10.85 -4.18
C LYS A 104 2.37 9.47 -4.83
N PHE A 105 1.23 9.15 -5.43
CA PHE A 105 1.06 7.90 -6.18
C PHE A 105 1.98 7.83 -7.41
N LYS A 106 2.07 8.91 -8.18
CA LYS A 106 2.95 9.01 -9.36
C LYS A 106 4.43 8.97 -8.98
N GLU A 107 4.82 9.67 -7.91
CA GLU A 107 6.18 9.61 -7.38
C GLU A 107 6.57 8.20 -6.93
N LEU A 108 5.64 7.51 -6.27
CA LEU A 108 5.84 6.15 -5.80
C LEU A 108 5.97 5.14 -6.95
N GLN A 109 5.23 5.34 -8.04
CA GLN A 109 5.39 4.53 -9.27
C GLN A 109 6.80 4.67 -9.83
N VAL A 110 7.32 5.89 -9.95
CA VAL A 110 8.69 6.15 -10.42
C VAL A 110 9.70 5.48 -9.49
N SER A 111 9.59 5.72 -8.18
CA SER A 111 10.50 5.11 -7.20
C SER A 111 10.44 3.58 -7.21
N TYR A 112 9.26 3.00 -7.40
CA TYR A 112 9.07 1.56 -7.49
C TYR A 112 9.82 0.97 -8.70
N VAL A 113 9.65 1.56 -9.89
CA VAL A 113 10.34 1.13 -11.11
C VAL A 113 11.85 1.26 -10.97
N GLU A 114 12.34 2.38 -10.44
CA GLU A 114 13.77 2.56 -10.15
C GLU A 114 14.30 1.50 -9.19
N SER A 115 13.55 1.20 -8.14
CA SER A 115 13.94 0.19 -7.15
C SER A 115 13.95 -1.24 -7.72
N ILE A 116 13.05 -1.57 -8.66
CA ILE A 116 13.10 -2.83 -9.41
C ILE A 116 14.35 -2.89 -10.29
N ASN A 117 14.68 -1.81 -11.00
CA ASN A 117 15.89 -1.74 -11.83
C ASN A 117 17.17 -1.91 -10.98
N GLU A 118 17.21 -1.36 -9.77
CA GLU A 118 18.30 -1.61 -8.83
C GLU A 118 18.37 -3.09 -8.40
N ILE A 119 17.21 -3.73 -8.12
CA ILE A 119 17.15 -5.16 -7.81
C ILE A 119 17.60 -6.02 -8.99
N ALA A 120 17.30 -5.65 -10.24
CA ALA A 120 17.67 -6.44 -11.40
C ALA A 120 19.18 -6.72 -11.48
N GLN A 121 20.00 -5.83 -10.91
CA GLN A 121 21.45 -6.00 -10.82
C GLN A 121 21.89 -7.11 -9.84
N VAL A 122 21.02 -7.52 -8.91
CA VAL A 122 21.36 -8.47 -7.82
C VAL A 122 20.46 -9.70 -7.81
N ASP A 123 19.21 -9.58 -8.23
CA ASP A 123 18.22 -10.66 -8.32
C ASP A 123 17.29 -10.41 -9.52
N PRO A 124 17.74 -10.71 -10.75
CA PRO A 124 16.97 -10.44 -11.97
C PRO A 124 15.66 -11.22 -12.05
N VAL A 125 15.59 -12.41 -11.43
CA VAL A 125 14.36 -13.22 -11.40
C VAL A 125 13.30 -12.55 -10.53
N LEU A 126 13.70 -12.05 -9.35
CA LEU A 126 12.81 -11.28 -8.50
C LEU A 126 12.37 -9.98 -9.21
N ALA A 127 13.32 -9.25 -9.82
CA ALA A 127 13.00 -8.04 -10.57
C ALA A 127 11.98 -8.31 -11.68
N TYR A 128 12.16 -9.38 -12.47
CA TYR A 128 11.21 -9.77 -13.51
C TYR A 128 9.82 -10.12 -12.94
N SER A 129 9.78 -10.84 -11.82
CA SER A 129 8.51 -11.18 -11.16
C SER A 129 7.74 -9.95 -10.66
N LEU A 130 8.47 -8.92 -10.22
CA LEU A 130 7.91 -7.65 -9.74
C LEU A 130 7.57 -6.69 -10.89
N SER A 131 8.33 -6.73 -11.99
CA SER A 131 8.12 -5.86 -13.16
C SER A 131 6.86 -6.22 -13.93
N GLY A 132 6.45 -7.50 -13.96
CA GLY A 132 5.17 -7.93 -14.53
C GLY A 132 3.95 -7.35 -13.80
N ARG A 133 4.16 -6.64 -12.69
CA ARG A 133 3.10 -5.94 -11.94
C ARG A 133 3.12 -4.43 -12.11
N THR A 134 4.06 -3.90 -12.90
CA THR A 134 4.08 -2.48 -13.28
C THR A 134 2.79 -2.11 -14.01
N ASP A 135 2.17 -3.05 -14.73
CA ASP A 135 0.88 -2.84 -15.39
C ASP A 135 -0.27 -2.56 -14.42
N LEU A 136 -0.25 -3.15 -13.23
CA LEU A 136 -1.23 -2.84 -12.18
C LEU A 136 -1.02 -1.43 -11.61
N TYR A 137 0.23 -1.03 -11.39
CA TYR A 137 0.57 0.34 -11.01
C TYR A 137 0.17 1.34 -12.08
N ASN A 138 0.46 1.04 -13.35
CA ASN A 138 0.10 1.86 -14.50
C ASN A 138 -1.42 1.97 -14.63
N PHE A 139 -2.13 0.85 -14.53
CA PHE A 139 -3.59 0.81 -14.57
C PHE A 139 -4.19 1.71 -13.49
N ILE A 140 -3.73 1.59 -12.24
CA ILE A 140 -4.25 2.42 -11.16
C ILE A 140 -3.83 3.88 -11.39
N SER A 141 -2.57 4.19 -11.72
CA SER A 141 -2.08 5.55 -11.96
C SER A 141 -2.84 6.29 -13.07
N ILE A 142 -3.19 5.59 -14.16
CA ILE A 142 -3.89 6.16 -15.31
C ILE A 142 -5.38 6.33 -15.02
N HIS A 143 -6.00 5.32 -14.41
CA HIS A 143 -7.46 5.30 -14.25
C HIS A 143 -7.93 5.91 -12.93
N ILE A 144 -7.05 6.23 -11.99
CA ILE A 144 -7.44 6.85 -10.73
C ILE A 144 -7.89 8.30 -10.92
N ASP A 145 -7.21 9.07 -11.77
CA ASP A 145 -7.59 10.44 -12.13
C ASP A 145 -8.95 10.43 -12.83
N GLU A 146 -9.15 9.51 -13.78
CA GLU A 146 -10.43 9.33 -14.48
C GLU A 146 -11.55 8.83 -13.55
N TYR A 147 -11.25 7.90 -12.65
CA TYR A 147 -12.20 7.39 -11.66
C TYR A 147 -12.68 8.52 -10.74
N PHE A 148 -11.77 9.35 -10.24
CA PHE A 148 -12.11 10.45 -9.35
C PHE A 148 -12.80 11.60 -10.07
N ASN A 149 -12.35 11.96 -11.28
CA ASN A 149 -13.03 12.97 -12.08
C ASN A 149 -14.46 12.55 -12.43
N ASN A 150 -14.66 11.29 -12.85
CA ASN A 150 -16.00 10.78 -13.15
C ASN A 150 -16.87 10.67 -11.89
N ALA A 151 -16.29 10.25 -10.76
CA ALA A 151 -16.97 10.26 -9.48
C ALA A 151 -17.41 11.68 -9.10
N GLU A 152 -16.54 12.68 -9.22
CA GLU A 152 -16.85 14.08 -8.90
C GLU A 152 -17.92 14.67 -9.84
N ILE A 153 -17.81 14.45 -11.15
CA ILE A 153 -18.82 14.87 -12.14
C ILE A 153 -20.17 14.25 -11.81
N PHE A 154 -20.18 12.95 -11.53
CA PHE A 154 -21.39 12.21 -11.22
C PHE A 154 -22.04 12.70 -9.91
N ILE A 155 -21.23 12.90 -8.87
CA ILE A 155 -21.62 13.46 -7.58
C ILE A 155 -22.15 14.91 -7.70
N ASN A 156 -21.61 15.71 -8.63
CA ASN A 156 -22.01 17.10 -8.85
C ASN A 156 -23.19 17.29 -9.80
N SER A 157 -23.65 16.22 -10.47
CA SER A 157 -24.82 16.28 -11.34
C SER A 157 -26.13 16.48 -10.56
N LYS A 158 -27.00 17.37 -11.07
CA LYS A 158 -28.35 17.62 -10.52
C LYS A 158 -29.30 16.42 -10.62
N ASP A 159 -28.95 15.45 -11.46
CA ASP A 159 -29.76 14.28 -11.81
C ASP A 159 -29.26 13.00 -11.11
N SER A 160 -28.56 13.16 -9.99
CA SER A 160 -27.97 12.08 -9.20
C SER A 160 -29.06 11.30 -8.45
N ASN A 161 -29.78 10.46 -9.20
CA ASN A 161 -30.61 9.42 -8.62
C ASN A 161 -29.72 8.55 -7.71
N TYR A 162 -30.12 8.40 -6.45
CA TYR A 162 -29.37 7.66 -5.43
C TYR A 162 -29.09 6.22 -5.90
N ASP A 163 -30.02 5.60 -6.63
CA ASP A 163 -29.81 4.27 -7.21
C ASP A 163 -28.70 4.25 -8.26
N ARG A 164 -28.51 5.34 -9.01
CA ARG A 164 -27.38 5.44 -9.97
C ARG A 164 -26.06 5.71 -9.25
N LEU A 165 -26.03 6.47 -8.14
CA LEU A 165 -24.86 6.60 -7.24
C LEU A 165 -24.45 5.25 -6.68
N VAL A 166 -25.39 4.54 -6.07
CA VAL A 166 -25.15 3.21 -5.53
C VAL A 166 -24.76 2.23 -6.64
N THR A 167 -25.31 2.33 -7.84
CA THR A 167 -24.93 1.46 -8.98
C THR A 167 -23.54 1.79 -9.52
N TYR A 168 -23.18 3.07 -9.63
CA TYR A 168 -21.87 3.53 -10.08
C TYR A 168 -20.75 3.13 -9.11
N PHE A 169 -21.03 3.19 -7.80
CA PHE A 169 -20.14 2.76 -6.72
C PHE A 169 -20.31 1.29 -6.32
N LYS A 170 -21.21 0.53 -6.94
CA LYS A 170 -21.30 -0.95 -6.85
C LYS A 170 -20.68 -1.66 -8.07
N PRO A 171 -19.45 -1.38 -8.53
CA PRO A 171 -18.82 -2.30 -9.44
C PRO A 171 -18.28 -3.48 -8.62
N LYS A 172 -19.12 -4.50 -8.46
CA LYS A 172 -18.75 -5.83 -7.94
C LYS A 172 -17.46 -6.36 -8.60
N GLN A 173 -17.20 -5.94 -9.85
CA GLN A 173 -15.99 -6.24 -10.62
C GLN A 173 -14.72 -5.47 -10.18
N LYS A 174 -14.83 -4.27 -9.60
CA LYS A 174 -13.65 -3.50 -9.11
C LYS A 174 -13.25 -3.87 -7.68
N LYS A 175 -14.22 -4.32 -6.86
CA LYS A 175 -13.96 -4.92 -5.54
C LYS A 175 -12.95 -6.05 -5.62
N ASP A 176 -13.04 -6.87 -6.68
CA ASP A 176 -12.10 -7.96 -6.92
C ASP A 176 -10.73 -7.43 -7.37
N LEU A 177 -10.67 -6.39 -8.21
CA LEU A 177 -9.40 -5.81 -8.68
C LEU A 177 -8.55 -5.23 -7.55
N PHE A 178 -9.11 -4.40 -6.68
CA PHE A 178 -8.34 -3.82 -5.56
C PHE A 178 -7.97 -4.87 -4.52
N LYS A 179 -8.86 -5.84 -4.23
CA LYS A 179 -8.53 -6.94 -3.31
C LYS A 179 -7.43 -7.83 -3.86
N ASP A 180 -7.46 -8.16 -5.14
CA ASP A 180 -6.42 -8.93 -5.79
C ASP A 180 -5.11 -8.16 -5.87
N ALA A 181 -5.16 -6.84 -6.11
CA ALA A 181 -4.01 -5.95 -6.04
C ALA A 181 -3.37 -5.94 -4.65
N ILE A 182 -4.16 -5.72 -3.60
CA ILE A 182 -3.72 -5.70 -2.20
C ILE A 182 -3.10 -7.04 -1.81
N LYS A 183 -3.77 -8.15 -2.14
CA LYS A 183 -3.28 -9.51 -1.87
C LYS A 183 -1.96 -9.79 -2.59
N THR A 184 -1.87 -9.35 -3.83
CA THR A 184 -0.67 -9.49 -4.65
C THR A 184 0.51 -8.73 -4.06
N VAL A 185 0.32 -7.45 -3.72
CA VAL A 185 1.36 -6.62 -3.10
C VAL A 185 1.77 -7.19 -1.73
N SER A 186 0.82 -7.69 -0.94
CA SER A 186 1.10 -8.38 0.33
C SER A 186 1.98 -9.63 0.13
N ASN A 187 1.75 -10.41 -0.92
CA ASN A 187 2.59 -11.55 -1.26
C ASN A 187 4.00 -11.10 -1.66
N ASP A 188 4.12 -10.04 -2.46
CA ASP A 188 5.40 -9.50 -2.88
C ASP A 188 6.20 -8.94 -1.68
N ILE A 189 5.53 -8.25 -0.75
CA ILE A 189 6.10 -7.83 0.54
C ILE A 189 6.64 -9.03 1.32
N ASN A 190 5.87 -10.12 1.42
CA ASN A 190 6.30 -11.34 2.10
C ASN A 190 7.52 -11.99 1.41
N ASN A 191 7.55 -12.00 0.09
CA ASN A 191 8.65 -12.58 -0.70
C ASN A 191 9.94 -11.76 -0.57
N VAL A 192 9.86 -10.45 -0.73
CA VAL A 192 11.00 -9.52 -0.61
C VAL A 192 11.51 -9.50 0.83
N SER A 193 10.64 -9.38 1.83
CA SER A 193 11.04 -9.36 3.25
C SER A 193 11.71 -10.67 3.68
N LYS A 194 11.27 -11.82 3.18
CA LYS A 194 11.92 -13.13 3.42
C LYS A 194 13.35 -13.15 2.89
N LYS A 195 13.61 -12.57 1.70
CA LYS A 195 14.96 -12.47 1.12
C LYS A 195 15.88 -11.55 1.90
N ILE A 196 15.34 -10.49 2.53
CA ILE A 196 16.13 -9.60 3.41
C ILE A 196 16.51 -10.31 4.72
N GLY A 197 15.54 -10.98 5.35
CA GLY A 197 15.77 -11.79 6.55
C GLY A 197 14.52 -12.01 7.40
N LEU A 198 14.58 -13.02 8.26
CA LEU A 198 13.42 -13.45 9.08
C LEU A 198 12.89 -12.37 10.02
N SER A 199 13.75 -11.50 10.57
CA SER A 199 13.30 -10.38 11.40
C SER A 199 12.44 -9.41 10.59
N ILE A 200 12.94 -8.99 9.43
CA ILE A 200 12.23 -8.07 8.54
C ILE A 200 10.91 -8.68 8.07
N LYS A 201 10.87 -9.98 7.75
CA LYS A 201 9.62 -10.68 7.44
C LYS A 201 8.58 -10.55 8.57
N LYS A 202 8.99 -10.81 9.83
CA LYS A 202 8.09 -10.68 10.98
C LYS A 202 7.61 -9.25 11.16
N ASP A 203 8.49 -8.27 10.99
CA ASP A 203 8.17 -6.86 11.14
C ASP A 203 7.23 -6.38 10.03
N SER A 204 7.46 -6.75 8.77
CA SER A 204 6.55 -6.47 7.65
C SER A 204 5.17 -7.06 7.90
N GLN A 205 5.07 -8.31 8.35
CA GLN A 205 3.77 -8.93 8.67
C GLN A 205 3.03 -8.22 9.81
N ARG A 206 3.76 -7.73 10.82
CA ARG A 206 3.18 -6.90 11.89
C ARG A 206 2.70 -5.55 11.37
N ILE A 207 3.46 -4.92 10.47
CA ILE A 207 3.09 -3.65 9.84
C ILE A 207 1.82 -3.82 9.01
N LEU A 208 1.72 -4.84 8.15
CA LEU A 208 0.53 -5.09 7.34
C LEU A 208 -0.74 -5.20 8.21
N LYS A 209 -0.70 -6.03 9.25
CA LYS A 209 -1.83 -6.17 10.20
C LYS A 209 -2.18 -4.86 10.91
N LYS A 210 -1.17 -4.07 11.28
CA LYS A 210 -1.39 -2.75 11.91
C LYS A 210 -2.00 -1.76 10.94
N LEU A 211 -1.56 -1.75 9.67
CA LEU A 211 -2.10 -0.89 8.64
C LEU A 211 -3.56 -1.24 8.35
N ASP A 212 -3.89 -2.52 8.16
CA ASP A 212 -5.26 -2.97 7.92
C ASP A 212 -6.20 -2.51 9.04
N LYS A 213 -5.80 -2.72 10.30
CA LYS A 213 -6.58 -2.30 11.47
C LYS A 213 -6.70 -0.78 11.54
N LYS A 214 -5.60 -0.04 11.40
CA LYS A 214 -5.58 1.42 11.50
C LYS A 214 -6.49 2.05 10.44
N ILE A 215 -6.40 1.59 9.20
CA ILE A 215 -7.22 2.09 8.08
C ILE A 215 -8.70 1.80 8.34
N SER A 216 -9.03 0.60 8.80
CA SER A 216 -10.41 0.25 9.16
C SER A 216 -10.94 1.13 10.28
N ASP A 217 -10.18 1.33 11.36
CA ASP A 217 -10.56 2.18 12.49
C ASP A 217 -10.72 3.65 12.07
N GLU A 218 -9.82 4.18 11.23
CA GLU A 218 -9.88 5.56 10.72
C GLU A 218 -11.10 5.79 9.82
N ILE A 219 -11.41 4.86 8.92
CA ILE A 219 -12.57 5.00 8.03
C ILE A 219 -13.88 4.84 8.81
N LEU A 220 -13.96 3.89 9.75
CA LEU A 220 -15.14 3.73 10.60
C LEU A 220 -15.40 4.99 11.43
N LYS A 221 -14.35 5.58 12.00
CA LYS A 221 -14.45 6.84 12.73
C LYS A 221 -14.94 7.98 11.83
N LYS A 222 -14.38 8.13 10.63
CA LYS A 222 -14.86 9.13 9.65
C LYS A 222 -16.35 8.94 9.37
N ILE A 223 -16.80 7.72 9.12
CA ILE A 223 -18.22 7.42 8.88
C ILE A 223 -19.08 7.89 10.06
N ASP A 224 -18.67 7.60 11.29
CA ASP A 224 -19.40 8.03 12.49
C ASP A 224 -19.41 9.56 12.63
N ASP A 225 -18.29 10.23 12.39
CA ASP A 225 -18.18 11.70 12.43
C ASP A 225 -19.15 12.36 11.43
N TYR A 226 -19.25 11.86 10.18
CA TYR A 226 -20.20 12.39 9.19
C TYR A 226 -21.66 12.17 9.58
N LEU A 227 -21.97 11.01 10.16
CA LEU A 227 -23.34 10.70 10.59
C LEU A 227 -23.77 11.59 11.75
N ASP A 228 -22.88 11.87 12.69
CA ASP A 228 -23.14 12.72 13.85
C ASP A 228 -23.26 14.21 13.47
N GLU A 229 -22.46 14.68 12.51
CA GLU A 229 -22.60 16.04 11.96
C GLU A 229 -23.96 16.21 11.27
N PHE A 230 -24.38 15.22 10.50
CA PHE A 230 -25.68 15.24 9.83
C PHE A 230 -26.85 15.24 10.82
N GLU A 231 -26.80 14.39 11.86
CA GLU A 231 -27.83 14.32 12.90
C GLU A 231 -28.05 15.70 13.54
N LYS A 232 -26.98 16.48 13.76
CA LYS A 232 -27.08 17.86 14.28
C LYS A 232 -27.74 18.84 13.32
N GLN A 233 -27.62 18.63 12.01
CA GLN A 233 -28.13 19.55 10.98
C GLN A 233 -29.59 19.28 10.60
N PHE A 234 -30.07 18.03 10.68
CA PHE A 234 -31.37 17.63 10.12
C PHE A 234 -32.37 17.03 11.12
N LEU A 235 -31.94 16.61 12.31
CA LEU A 235 -32.82 16.05 13.36
C LEU A 235 -33.05 17.01 14.54
N LYS A 236 -32.83 18.32 14.34
CA LYS A 236 -33.21 19.40 15.25
C LYS A 236 -34.47 20.11 14.80
#